data_AF-A0A9P6MWY1-F1
#
_entry.id   AF-A0A9P6MWY1-F1
#
_cell.length_a   1.000
_cell.length_b   1.000
_cell.length_c   1.000
_cell.angle_alpha   90.00
_cell.angle_beta   90.00
_cell.angle_gamma   90.00
#
_symmetry.space_group_name_H-M   'P 1'
#
loop_
_entity.id
_entity.type
_entity.pdbx_description
1 polymer ?
#
loop_
_entity_poly.entity_id
_entity_poly.type
_entity_poly.pdbx_seq_one_letter_code
_entity_poly.pdbx_strand_id
1 'polypeptide(L)'
;MKKNKPAILIRPGSHTPDATVRVYDSKKKFVGFINSAQGPGFQPLGRVTNVDATTGQLNFYEFDWDGTVFTAENSTMTPTAVAAGTYDIVVASQQKLTKGKYPADFEIFNLGSVTIA
;
A
#
# COMPACT_ATOMS: atom_id res chain seq x y z
N MET A 1 4.47 6.71 25.60
CA MET A 1 3.58 5.59 25.25
C MET A 1 3.86 5.20 23.80
N LYS A 2 4.00 3.91 23.48
CA LYS A 2 4.08 3.48 22.07
C LYS A 2 2.74 3.83 21.40
N LYS A 3 2.74 4.71 20.40
CA LYS A 3 1.55 4.94 19.56
C LYS A 3 1.26 3.63 18.82
N ASN A 4 0.02 3.14 18.91
CA ASN A 4 -0.41 2.01 18.08
C ASN A 4 -0.32 2.44 16.62
N LYS A 5 0.40 1.68 15.80
CA LYS A 5 0.50 1.94 14.36
C LYS A 5 -0.50 1.06 13.63
N PRO A 6 -1.28 1.59 12.67
CA PRO A 6 -2.00 0.75 11.71
C PRO A 6 -1.03 -0.19 10.98
N ALA A 7 -1.48 -1.43 10.78
CA ALA A 7 -0.82 -2.40 9.92
C ALA A 7 -1.70 -2.66 8.69
N ILE A 8 -1.09 -2.60 7.52
CA ILE A 8 -1.73 -2.79 6.22
C ILE A 8 -1.17 -4.07 5.62
N LEU A 9 -2.03 -5.07 5.44
CA LEU A 9 -1.68 -6.37 4.87
C LEU A 9 -2.30 -6.48 3.48
N ILE A 10 -1.46 -6.58 2.46
CA ILE A 10 -1.86 -6.68 1.07
C ILE A 10 -1.55 -8.09 0.60
N ARG A 11 -2.59 -8.84 0.24
CA ARG A 11 -2.41 -10.13 -0.42
C ARG A 11 -2.11 -9.88 -1.90
N PRO A 12 -0.92 -10.23 -2.42
CA PRO A 12 -0.67 -10.17 -3.84
C PRO A 12 -1.57 -11.18 -4.55
N GLY A 13 -2.08 -10.82 -5.72
CA GLY A 13 -2.57 -11.77 -6.71
C GLY A 13 -1.43 -12.52 -7.40
N SER A 14 -1.76 -13.52 -8.23
CA SER A 14 -0.80 -14.36 -8.97
C SER A 14 0.15 -13.57 -9.89
N HIS A 15 -0.22 -12.34 -10.28
CA HIS A 15 0.58 -11.42 -11.11
C HIS A 15 0.29 -9.97 -10.69
N THR A 16 0.95 -9.50 -9.62
CA THR A 16 0.72 -8.17 -9.03
C THR A 16 1.88 -7.23 -9.35
N PRO A 17 1.87 -6.52 -10.50
CA PRO A 17 2.97 -5.63 -10.88
C PRO A 17 3.08 -4.39 -9.98
N ASP A 18 1.99 -4.00 -9.31
CA ASP A 18 1.87 -2.78 -8.50
C ASP A 18 1.08 -3.09 -7.21
N ALA A 19 1.58 -2.65 -6.06
CA ALA A 19 0.89 -2.65 -4.76
C ALA A 19 1.00 -1.29 -4.06
N THR A 20 0.97 -0.22 -4.84
CA THR A 20 1.15 1.14 -4.33
C THR A 20 0.05 1.49 -3.32
N VAL A 21 0.46 1.98 -2.16
CA VAL A 21 -0.37 2.37 -1.03
C VAL A 21 -0.41 3.89 -0.91
N ARG A 22 -1.58 4.45 -1.20
CA ARG A 22 -1.88 5.87 -1.29
C ARG A 22 -2.66 6.33 -0.07
N VAL A 23 -2.35 7.53 0.39
CA VAL A 23 -3.00 8.19 1.53
C VAL A 23 -3.79 9.39 1.02
N TYR A 24 -5.04 9.51 1.45
CA TYR A 24 -5.91 10.66 1.19
C TYR A 24 -6.39 11.26 2.49
N ASP A 25 -6.53 12.58 2.56
CA ASP A 25 -7.12 13.26 3.72
C ASP A 25 -8.65 13.09 3.76
N SER A 26 -9.29 13.59 4.82
CA SER A 26 -10.74 13.56 4.98
C SER A 26 -11.54 14.27 3.88
N LYS A 27 -10.87 15.10 3.07
CA LYS A 27 -11.43 15.79 1.90
C LYS A 27 -11.13 15.06 0.58
N LYS A 28 -10.63 13.83 0.66
CA LYS A 28 -10.21 12.99 -0.48
C LYS A 28 -9.07 13.63 -1.30
N LYS A 29 -8.29 14.55 -0.72
CA LYS A 29 -7.09 15.07 -1.37
C LYS A 29 -5.96 14.08 -1.19
N PHE A 30 -5.24 13.78 -2.28
CA PHE A 30 -4.03 12.96 -2.20
C PHE A 30 -2.97 13.63 -1.32
N VAL A 31 -2.45 12.89 -0.36
CA VAL A 31 -1.44 13.35 0.61
C VAL A 31 -0.07 12.78 0.26
N GLY A 32 -0.02 11.55 -0.20
CA GLY A 32 1.23 10.89 -0.56
C GLY A 32 1.12 9.37 -0.54
N PHE A 33 2.27 8.72 -0.59
CA PHE A 33 2.42 7.29 -0.44
C PHE A 33 2.94 6.96 0.95
N ILE A 34 2.51 5.83 1.50
CA ILE A 34 2.93 5.43 2.86
C ILE A 34 4.45 5.30 2.93
N ASN A 35 5.02 5.75 4.04
CA ASN A 35 6.35 5.36 4.48
C ASN A 35 6.21 4.35 5.63
N SER A 36 6.83 3.17 5.47
CA SER A 36 6.84 2.12 6.49
C SER A 36 8.27 1.74 6.88
N ALA A 37 8.43 0.92 7.93
CA ALA A 37 9.73 0.37 8.30
C ALA A 37 10.33 -0.56 7.23
N GLN A 38 9.49 -1.13 6.36
CA GLN A 38 9.89 -1.96 5.22
C GLN A 38 10.23 -1.13 3.96
N GLY A 39 10.01 0.19 4.01
CA GLY A 39 10.33 1.13 2.95
C GLY A 39 9.10 1.86 2.38
N PRO A 40 9.24 2.45 1.18
CA PRO A 40 8.13 3.16 0.54
C PRO A 40 6.99 2.21 0.18
N GLY A 41 5.76 2.65 0.41
CA GLY A 41 4.53 2.03 -0.07
C GLY A 41 4.31 2.19 -1.57
N PHE A 42 5.36 2.36 -2.36
CA PHE A 42 5.33 2.40 -3.82
C PHE A 42 6.59 1.73 -4.33
N GLN A 43 6.44 0.72 -5.19
CA GLN A 43 7.51 0.07 -5.91
C GLN A 43 6.94 -0.96 -6.86
N PRO A 44 7.59 -1.22 -8.00
CA PRO A 44 7.24 -2.35 -8.84
C PRO A 44 7.49 -3.65 -8.07
N LEU A 45 6.43 -4.41 -7.81
CA LEU A 45 6.54 -5.72 -7.15
C LEU A 45 6.87 -6.85 -8.14
N GLY A 46 6.65 -6.61 -9.45
CA GLY A 46 6.90 -7.60 -10.48
C GLY A 46 5.94 -8.79 -10.41
N ARG A 47 6.44 -10.01 -10.60
CA ARG A 47 5.63 -11.23 -10.55
C ARG A 47 5.76 -11.89 -9.18
N VAL A 48 4.76 -11.67 -8.34
CA VAL A 48 4.68 -12.25 -7.00
C VAL A 48 3.67 -13.39 -6.98
N THR A 49 4.05 -14.53 -6.39
CA THR A 49 3.09 -15.61 -6.12
C THR A 49 2.28 -15.28 -4.86
N ASN A 50 0.98 -15.55 -4.89
CA ASN A 50 0.07 -15.34 -3.76
C ASN A 50 0.19 -16.44 -2.68
N VAL A 51 1.01 -17.46 -2.94
CA VAL A 51 1.27 -18.61 -2.08
C VAL A 51 2.77 -18.92 -2.14
N ASP A 52 3.35 -19.25 -0.99
CA ASP A 52 4.71 -19.77 -0.87
C ASP A 52 4.77 -21.22 -1.38
N ALA A 53 5.70 -21.49 -2.31
CA ALA A 53 5.78 -22.79 -2.98
C ALA A 53 6.26 -23.93 -2.07
N THR A 54 6.90 -23.63 -0.95
CA THR A 54 7.50 -24.61 -0.03
C THR A 54 6.54 -24.97 1.09
N THR A 55 5.85 -23.97 1.64
CA THR A 55 5.01 -24.08 2.83
C THR A 55 3.52 -24.12 2.49
N GLY A 56 3.12 -23.70 1.29
CA GLY A 56 1.71 -23.59 0.89
C GLY A 56 0.96 -22.45 1.58
N GLN A 57 1.65 -21.59 2.35
CA GLN A 57 1.01 -20.46 3.05
C GLN A 57 0.78 -19.27 2.13
N LEU A 58 -0.17 -18.42 2.50
CA LEU A 58 -0.44 -17.17 1.78
C LEU A 58 0.69 -16.17 1.99
N ASN A 59 1.10 -15.52 0.91
CA ASN A 59 2.04 -14.39 0.97
C ASN A 59 1.27 -13.09 1.22
N PHE A 60 1.86 -12.18 2.00
CA PHE A 60 1.34 -10.84 2.24
C PHE A 60 2.48 -9.81 2.18
N TYR A 61 2.17 -8.63 1.68
CA TYR A 61 2.97 -7.43 1.86
C TYR A 61 2.46 -6.66 3.06
N GLU A 62 3.36 -6.27 3.93
CA GLU A 62 3.03 -5.59 5.17
C GLU A 62 3.60 -4.17 5.16
N PHE A 63 2.75 -3.20 5.49
CA PHE A 63 3.16 -1.82 5.70
C PHE A 63 2.66 -1.37 7.07
N ASP A 64 3.56 -0.94 7.96
CA ASP A 64 3.18 -0.13 9.11
C ASP A 64 3.15 1.35 8.72
N TRP A 65 2.20 2.11 9.25
CA TRP A 65 2.16 3.55 9.01
C TRP A 65 2.17 4.32 10.32
N ASP A 66 3.09 5.27 10.44
CA ASP A 66 3.27 6.12 11.61
C ASP A 66 2.81 7.57 11.41
N GLY A 67 2.12 7.83 10.30
CA GLY A 67 1.73 9.17 9.90
C GLY A 67 2.76 9.89 9.03
N THR A 68 3.79 9.21 8.52
CA THR A 68 4.71 9.79 7.54
C THR A 68 4.43 9.31 6.11
N VAL A 69 4.61 10.19 5.13
CA VAL A 69 4.38 9.89 3.71
C VAL A 69 5.50 10.42 2.82
N PHE A 70 5.68 9.80 1.66
CA PHE A 70 6.38 10.39 0.53
C PHE A 70 5.38 11.14 -0.35
N THR A 71 5.60 12.41 -0.63
CA THR A 71 4.65 13.24 -1.41
C THR A 71 4.69 12.97 -2.92
N ALA A 72 5.67 12.19 -3.37
CA ALA A 72 5.82 11.72 -4.75
C ALA A 72 6.41 10.29 -4.73
N GLU A 73 6.34 9.57 -5.86
CA GLU A 73 6.95 8.25 -6.04
C GLU A 73 8.49 8.36 -6.16
N ASN A 74 9.13 8.89 -5.14
CA ASN A 74 10.58 9.04 -5.06
C ASN A 74 11.07 8.69 -3.65
N SER A 75 11.65 7.50 -3.51
CA SER A 75 12.12 6.96 -2.24
C SER A 75 13.35 7.66 -1.67
N THR A 76 13.99 8.54 -2.44
CA THR A 76 15.11 9.37 -2.00
C THR A 76 14.65 10.67 -1.31
N MET A 77 13.37 11.02 -1.45
CA MET A 77 12.80 12.17 -0.74
C MET A 77 12.68 11.89 0.75
N THR A 78 12.86 12.92 1.58
CA THR A 78 12.58 12.81 3.01
C THR A 78 11.08 12.64 3.24
N PRO A 79 10.63 11.58 3.95
CA PRO A 79 9.23 11.44 4.33
C PRO A 79 8.77 12.62 5.18
N THR A 80 7.52 13.04 4.97
CA THR A 80 6.90 14.16 5.67
C THR A 80 5.82 13.67 6.60
N ALA A 81 5.77 14.21 7.82
CA ALA A 81 4.70 13.93 8.76
C ALA A 81 3.40 14.60 8.30
N VAL A 82 2.29 13.87 8.31
CA VAL A 82 0.96 14.41 8.08
C VAL A 82 0.43 15.07 9.36
N ALA A 83 -0.50 16.01 9.21
CA ALA A 83 -1.15 16.62 10.35
C ALA A 83 -2.00 15.59 11.12
N ALA A 84 -2.30 15.85 12.41
CA ALA A 84 -3.28 15.04 13.12
C ALA A 84 -4.65 15.11 12.42
N GLY A 85 -5.32 13.97 12.27
CA GLY A 85 -6.57 13.85 11.53
C GLY A 85 -6.89 12.43 11.09
N THR A 86 -7.96 12.30 10.32
CA THR A 86 -8.42 11.03 9.75
C THR A 86 -8.08 10.97 8.26
N TYR A 87 -7.53 9.84 7.83
CA TYR A 87 -7.01 9.63 6.48
C TYR A 87 -7.52 8.32 5.90
N ASP A 88 -7.86 8.31 4.62
CA ASP A 88 -8.19 7.08 3.90
C ASP A 88 -6.94 6.44 3.30
N ILE A 89 -6.84 5.12 3.46
CA ILE A 89 -5.77 4.30 2.90
C ILE A 89 -6.29 3.49 1.73
N VAL A 90 -5.62 3.62 0.59
CA VAL A 90 -6.04 3.03 -0.68
C VAL A 90 -4.90 2.25 -1.29
N VAL A 91 -5.15 1.01 -1.67
CA VAL A 91 -4.17 0.13 -2.33
C VAL A 91 -4.55 -0.02 -3.79
N ALA A 92 -3.62 0.29 -4.70
CA ALA A 92 -3.71 -0.10 -6.10
C ALA A 92 -3.09 -1.50 -6.27
N SER A 93 -3.85 -2.48 -6.76
CA SER A 93 -3.39 -3.85 -7.04
C SER A 93 -4.06 -4.38 -8.30
N GLN A 94 -3.33 -4.98 -9.25
CA GLN A 94 -3.97 -5.62 -10.41
C GLN A 94 -4.41 -7.04 -10.07
N GLN A 95 -5.72 -7.33 -10.18
CA GLN A 95 -6.16 -8.72 -10.35
C GLN A 95 -5.89 -9.18 -11.80
N LYS A 96 -5.11 -10.25 -11.95
CA LYS A 96 -5.15 -11.05 -13.17
C LYS A 96 -6.35 -12.00 -13.08
N LEU A 97 -7.45 -11.63 -13.72
CA LEU A 97 -8.65 -12.47 -13.71
C LEU A 97 -8.61 -13.66 -14.68
N THR A 98 -7.67 -13.77 -15.63
CA THR A 98 -7.47 -14.99 -16.46
C THR A 98 -6.21 -14.91 -17.36
N LYS A 99 -5.79 -16.03 -17.95
CA LYS A 99 -4.81 -16.07 -19.06
C LYS A 99 -5.39 -15.32 -20.27
N GLY A 100 -4.78 -14.21 -20.70
CA GLY A 100 -5.04 -13.66 -22.04
C GLY A 100 -4.98 -12.14 -22.23
N LYS A 101 -5.09 -11.33 -21.17
CA LYS A 101 -4.87 -9.88 -21.23
C LYS A 101 -4.72 -9.37 -19.81
N TYR A 102 -3.71 -8.55 -19.53
CA TYR A 102 -3.82 -7.65 -18.38
C TYR A 102 -4.93 -6.64 -18.74
N PRO A 103 -5.98 -6.45 -17.93
CA PRO A 103 -6.79 -5.26 -18.12
C PRO A 103 -5.85 -4.05 -18.06
N ALA A 104 -6.04 -3.10 -18.96
CA ALA A 104 -5.50 -1.79 -18.71
C ALA A 104 -6.10 -1.36 -17.36
N ASP A 105 -5.22 -1.00 -16.43
CA ASP A 105 -5.54 -0.37 -15.16
C ASP A 105 -5.90 -1.33 -14.01
N PHE A 106 -5.33 -1.01 -12.86
CA PHE A 106 -5.31 -1.72 -11.58
C PHE A 106 -6.65 -1.70 -10.87
N GLU A 107 -6.90 -2.69 -10.00
CA GLU A 107 -8.00 -2.66 -9.04
C GLU A 107 -7.61 -1.78 -7.86
N ILE A 108 -8.55 -0.99 -7.37
CA ILE A 108 -8.34 -0.11 -6.23
C ILE A 108 -9.12 -0.68 -5.05
N PHE A 109 -8.40 -1.07 -3.99
CA PHE A 109 -8.99 -1.49 -2.73
C PHE A 109 -8.92 -0.35 -1.72
N ASN A 110 -10.07 0.11 -1.26
CA ASN A 110 -10.14 1.07 -0.15
C ASN A 110 -10.12 0.28 1.17
N LEU A 111 -9.11 0.54 2.01
CA LEU A 111 -8.95 -0.11 3.31
C LEU A 111 -9.68 0.63 4.45
N GLY A 112 -10.27 1.79 4.15
CA GLY A 112 -10.97 2.63 5.11
C GLY A 112 -10.04 3.68 5.72
N SER A 113 -10.49 4.24 6.84
CA SER A 113 -9.85 5.41 7.45
C SER A 113 -9.04 5.07 8.70
N VAL A 114 -7.92 5.76 8.86
CA VAL A 114 -7.03 5.69 10.04
C VAL A 114 -6.95 7.08 10.68
N THR A 115 -6.99 7.13 12.00
CA THR A 115 -6.79 8.37 12.77
C THR A 115 -5.34 8.48 13.25
N ILE A 116 -4.69 9.58 12.87
CA ILE A 116 -3.38 9.99 13.36
C ILE A 116 -3.59 11.08 14.42
N ALA A 117 -3.10 10.84 15.63
CA ALA A 117 -3.15 11.76 16.78
C ALA A 117 -1.74 12.03 17.29
#